data_AF-A0A1T2XFM2-F1
#
_entry.id   AF-A0A1T2XFM2-F1
#
_cell.length_a   1.000
_cell.length_b   1.000
_cell.length_c   1.000
_cell.angle_alpha   90.00
_cell.angle_beta   90.00
_cell.angle_gamma   90.00
#
_symmetry.space_group_name_H-M   'P 1'
#
loop_
_entity.id
_entity.type
_entity.pdbx_description
1 polymer ?
#
loop_
_entity_poly.entity_id
_entity_poly.type
_entity_poly.pdbx_seq_one_letter_code
_entity_poly.pdbx_strand_id
1 'polypeptide(L)'
;MPVGEYGYIIAYDRNADNAFDHVVRVPRANRNYAVPYTDIEVEEVQIQEEVERIEREAIIDFALATRNEALFKSVMNRDQEEEEIEVEPEAFSAEDFIRQVNLKAWI
;
A
#
# COMPACT_ATOMS: atom_id res chain seq x y z
N MET A 1 -19.70 -3.59 -6.33
CA MET A 1 -19.26 -4.40 -7.50
C MET A 1 -18.77 -5.76 -7.01
N PRO A 2 -18.71 -6.83 -7.82
CA PRO A 2 -17.86 -7.97 -7.47
C PRO A 2 -16.45 -7.44 -7.24
N VAL A 3 -15.89 -7.70 -6.05
CA VAL A 3 -14.58 -7.19 -5.62
C VAL A 3 -13.51 -7.64 -6.63
N GLY A 4 -12.70 -6.71 -7.12
CA GLY A 4 -11.59 -7.00 -8.05
C GLY A 4 -11.95 -7.09 -9.53
N GLU A 5 -13.15 -6.65 -9.96
CA GLU A 5 -13.46 -6.53 -11.40
C GLU A 5 -13.26 -5.11 -11.93
N TYR A 6 -12.61 -5.00 -13.08
CA TYR A 6 -12.47 -3.73 -13.81
C TYR A 6 -13.79 -3.30 -14.45
N GLY A 7 -14.04 -1.99 -14.40
CA GLY A 7 -15.17 -1.34 -15.03
C GLY A 7 -14.79 0.02 -15.61
N TYR A 8 -15.63 0.52 -16.51
CA TYR A 8 -15.44 1.83 -17.13
C TYR A 8 -16.58 2.74 -16.72
N ILE A 9 -16.28 3.99 -16.34
CA ILE A 9 -17.29 5.02 -16.15
C ILE A 9 -17.85 5.38 -17.54
N ILE A 10 -19.15 5.20 -17.73
CA ILE A 10 -19.82 5.48 -19.01
C ILE A 10 -20.75 6.68 -18.94
N ALA A 11 -21.14 7.10 -17.75
CA ALA A 11 -21.93 8.30 -17.52
C ALA A 11 -21.68 8.83 -16.10
N TYR A 12 -21.90 10.13 -15.93
CA TYR A 12 -21.96 10.78 -14.63
C TYR A 12 -23.13 11.78 -14.63
N ASP A 13 -23.84 11.84 -13.50
CA ASP A 13 -24.92 12.80 -13.25
C ASP A 13 -24.38 13.96 -12.41
N ARG A 14 -24.75 15.19 -12.76
CA ARG A 14 -24.35 16.41 -12.03
C ARG A 14 -25.42 16.90 -11.07
N ASN A 15 -26.55 16.21 -10.98
CA ASN A 15 -27.62 16.58 -10.08
C ASN A 15 -27.20 16.30 -8.62
N ALA A 16 -27.05 17.34 -7.81
CA ALA A 16 -26.62 17.24 -6.42
C ALA A 16 -27.61 16.48 -5.51
N ASP A 17 -28.86 16.34 -5.94
CA ASP A 17 -29.90 15.60 -5.22
C ASP A 17 -29.91 14.09 -5.52
N ASN A 18 -29.06 13.62 -6.45
CA ASN A 18 -28.99 12.20 -6.80
C ASN A 18 -28.04 11.44 -5.86
N ALA A 19 -28.49 10.29 -5.34
CA ALA A 19 -27.69 9.42 -4.48
C ALA A 19 -26.60 8.63 -5.25
N PHE A 20 -26.73 8.54 -6.59
CA PHE A 20 -25.76 7.86 -7.45
C PHE A 20 -25.35 8.79 -8.59
N ASP A 21 -24.12 9.24 -8.54
CA ASP A 21 -23.55 10.21 -9.47
C ASP A 21 -22.79 9.55 -10.64
N HIS A 22 -22.47 8.26 -10.57
CA HIS A 22 -21.72 7.56 -11.62
C HIS A 22 -22.43 6.30 -12.11
N VAL A 23 -22.25 5.99 -13.40
CA VAL A 23 -22.64 4.71 -14.00
C VAL A 23 -21.40 3.98 -14.51
N VAL A 24 -21.17 2.79 -13.97
CA VAL A 24 -20.03 1.94 -14.29
C VAL A 24 -20.48 0.73 -15.12
N ARG A 25 -19.84 0.52 -16.27
CA ARG A 25 -19.99 -0.67 -17.12
C ARG A 25 -18.99 -1.73 -16.69
N VAL A 26 -19.47 -2.92 -16.35
CA VAL A 26 -18.63 -4.08 -16.00
C VAL A 26 -18.74 -5.15 -17.10
N PRO A 27 -17.78 -5.23 -18.04
CA PRO A 27 -17.87 -6.14 -19.19
C PRO A 27 -18.05 -7.60 -18.79
N ARG A 28 -17.32 -8.08 -17.79
CA ARG A 28 -17.38 -9.47 -17.30
C ARG A 28 -18.78 -9.88 -16.84
N ALA A 29 -19.44 -9.00 -16.08
CA ALA A 29 -20.80 -9.23 -15.60
C ALA A 29 -21.89 -8.93 -16.66
N ASN A 30 -21.50 -8.36 -17.81
CA ASN A 30 -22.40 -7.81 -18.83
C ASN A 30 -23.51 -6.90 -18.27
N ARG A 31 -23.19 -6.09 -17.24
CA ARG A 31 -24.13 -5.20 -16.54
C ARG A 31 -23.59 -3.78 -16.39
N ASN A 32 -24.51 -2.87 -16.06
CA ASN A 32 -24.24 -1.49 -15.68
C ASN A 32 -24.67 -1.30 -14.22
N TYR A 33 -23.90 -0.55 -13.44
CA TYR A 33 -24.19 -0.26 -12.04
C TYR A 33 -24.20 1.26 -11.83
N ALA A 34 -25.19 1.76 -11.10
CA ALA A 34 -25.18 3.11 -10.58
C ALA A 34 -24.48 3.08 -9.21
N VAL A 35 -23.44 3.89 -9.04
CA VAL A 35 -22.59 3.91 -7.84
C VAL A 35 -22.26 5.35 -7.47
N PRO A 36 -22.06 5.67 -6.18
CA PRO A 36 -21.51 6.94 -5.76
C PRO A 36 -20.01 7.02 -6.08
N TYR A 37 -19.46 8.23 -6.21
CA TYR A 37 -18.01 8.45 -6.40
C TYR A 37 -17.16 7.80 -5.30
N THR A 38 -17.65 7.76 -4.06
CA THR A 38 -16.94 7.17 -2.92
C THR A 38 -16.68 5.67 -3.07
N ASP A 39 -17.45 4.99 -3.92
CA ASP A 39 -17.33 3.56 -4.16
C ASP A 39 -16.49 3.25 -5.41
N ILE A 40 -15.89 4.27 -6.03
CA ILE A 40 -15.02 4.16 -7.20
C ILE A 40 -13.58 4.40 -6.76
N GLU A 41 -12.75 3.38 -6.92
CA GLU A 41 -11.30 3.49 -6.78
C GLU A 41 -10.67 3.61 -8.16
N VAL A 42 -9.79 4.60 -8.33
CA VAL A 42 -9.08 4.83 -9.59
C VAL A 42 -7.90 3.88 -9.69
N GLU A 43 -7.80 3.18 -10.82
CA GLU A 43 -6.74 2.19 -11.07
C GLU A 43 -5.32 2.78 -10.91
N GLU A 44 -5.11 4.04 -11.28
CA GLU A 44 -3.83 4.73 -11.12
C GLU A 44 -3.38 4.79 -9.64
N VAL A 45 -4.31 5.07 -8.73
CA VAL A 45 -4.03 5.13 -7.28
C VAL A 45 -3.68 3.73 -6.77
N GLN A 46 -4.45 2.72 -7.17
CA GLN A 46 -4.18 1.33 -6.79
C GLN A 46 -2.81 0.86 -7.31
N ILE A 47 -2.46 1.20 -8.55
CA ILE A 47 -1.14 0.88 -9.12
C ILE A 47 -0.03 1.60 -8.33
N GLN A 48 -0.23 2.86 -7.98
CA GLN A 48 0.78 3.62 -7.24
C GLN A 48 1.05 2.99 -5.87
N GLU A 49 0.01 2.65 -5.12
CA GLU A 49 0.14 1.98 -3.81
C GLU A 49 0.86 0.63 -3.92
N GLU A 50 0.52 -0.15 -4.95
CA GLU A 50 1.17 -1.43 -5.24
C GLU A 50 2.65 -1.25 -5.60
N VAL A 51 2.98 -0.26 -6.42
CA VAL A 51 4.36 0.07 -6.79
C VAL A 51 5.15 0.51 -5.56
N GLU A 52 4.60 1.38 -4.71
CA GLU A 52 5.24 1.84 -3.48
C GLU A 52 5.49 0.68 -2.50
N ARG A 53 4.56 -0.29 -2.43
CA ARG A 53 4.76 -1.50 -1.62
C ARG A 53 5.90 -2.36 -2.17
N ILE A 54 5.90 -2.65 -3.47
CA ILE A 54 6.94 -3.45 -4.13
C ILE A 54 8.32 -2.76 -4.01
N GLU A 55 8.38 -1.44 -4.18
CA GLU A 55 9.61 -0.68 -4.02
C GLU A 55 10.16 -0.83 -2.60
N ARG A 56 9.32 -0.68 -1.57
CA ARG A 56 9.72 -0.89 -0.17
C ARG A 56 10.27 -2.30 0.06
N GLU A 57 9.55 -3.32 -0.41
CA GLU A 57 10.00 -4.72 -0.31
C GLU A 57 11.36 -4.93 -0.98
N ALA A 58 11.54 -4.41 -2.20
CA ALA A 58 12.80 -4.53 -2.93
C ALA A 58 13.98 -3.82 -2.21
N ILE A 59 13.74 -2.66 -1.60
CA ILE A 59 14.78 -1.95 -0.83
C ILE A 59 15.11 -2.73 0.45
N ILE A 60 14.12 -3.30 1.14
CA ILE A 60 14.33 -4.14 2.32
C ILE A 60 15.19 -5.35 1.95
N ASP A 61 14.84 -6.06 0.88
CA ASP A 61 15.60 -7.22 0.40
C ASP A 61 17.05 -6.84 0.05
N PHE A 62 17.23 -5.71 -0.62
CA PHE A 62 18.57 -5.18 -0.91
C PHE A 62 19.36 -4.85 0.37
N ALA A 63 18.73 -4.21 1.35
CA ALA A 63 19.37 -3.88 2.63
C ALA A 63 19.78 -5.14 3.39
N LEU A 64 18.95 -6.19 3.39
CA LEU A 64 19.25 -7.48 4.00
C LEU A 64 20.39 -8.20 3.26
N ALA A 65 20.36 -8.22 1.92
CA ALA A 65 21.40 -8.85 1.10
C ALA A 65 22.78 -8.19 1.27
N THR A 66 22.80 -6.86 1.44
CA THR A 66 24.02 -6.08 1.65
C THR A 66 24.40 -5.92 3.12
N ARG A 67 23.58 -6.42 4.06
CA ARG A 67 23.72 -6.21 5.50
C ARG A 67 23.80 -4.73 5.89
N ASN A 68 23.09 -3.87 5.16
CA ASN A 68 23.02 -2.45 5.42
C ASN A 68 21.90 -2.15 6.43
N GLU A 69 22.25 -2.20 7.71
CA GLU A 69 21.31 -2.01 8.82
C GLU A 69 20.69 -0.61 8.85
N ALA A 70 21.46 0.43 8.47
CA ALA A 70 20.98 1.81 8.44
C ALA A 70 19.86 1.98 7.41
N LEU A 71 20.05 1.42 6.20
CA LEU A 71 19.04 1.46 5.14
C LEU A 71 17.78 0.68 5.54
N PHE A 72 17.93 -0.50 6.13
CA PHE A 72 16.80 -1.30 6.61
C PHE A 72 15.97 -0.52 7.64
N LYS A 73 16.63 0.06 8.65
CA LYS A 73 15.95 0.88 9.69
C LYS A 73 15.25 2.10 9.07
N SER A 74 15.89 2.79 8.13
CA SER A 74 15.27 3.96 7.49
C SER A 74 14.00 3.64 6.69
N VAL A 75 13.94 2.46 6.05
CA VAL A 75 12.79 2.08 5.23
C VAL A 75 11.65 1.56 6.10
N MET A 76 11.97 0.83 7.17
CA MET A 76 10.98 0.35 8.15
C MET A 76 10.35 1.49 8.96
N ASN A 77 11.12 2.56 9.23
CA ASN A 77 10.66 3.71 10.01
C ASN A 77 10.09 4.84 9.14
N ARG A 78 10.01 4.67 7.82
CA ARG A 78 9.55 5.70 6.87
C ARG A 78 8.08 6.09 7.06
N ASP A 79 7.27 5.22 7.67
CA ASP A 79 5.89 5.51 8.06
C ASP A 79 5.77 6.08 9.50
N GLN A 80 6.89 6.28 10.20
CA GLN A 80 6.95 6.71 11.62
C GLN A 80 7.52 8.14 11.81
N GLU A 81 7.69 8.93 10.74
CA GLU A 81 8.28 10.28 10.79
C GLU A 81 7.38 11.37 11.46
N GLU A 82 6.52 11.01 12.41
CA GLU A 82 5.85 11.98 13.31
C GLU A 82 6.29 11.91 14.79
N GLU A 83 7.19 11.00 15.20
CA GLU A 83 7.73 11.02 16.56
C GLU A 83 9.26 10.98 16.56
N GLU A 84 9.87 12.17 16.44
CA GLU A 84 11.21 12.41 16.96
C GLU A 84 11.20 12.12 18.47
N ILE A 85 11.74 10.97 18.85
CA ILE A 85 12.29 10.77 20.20
C ILE A 85 13.76 10.44 20.00
N GLU A 86 14.62 11.39 20.36
CA GLU A 86 16.05 11.16 20.60
C GLU A 86 16.19 9.99 21.57
N VAL A 87 16.59 8.81 21.08
CA VAL A 87 17.10 7.74 21.93
C VAL A 87 18.48 7.37 21.43
N GLU A 88 19.45 7.49 22.34
CA GLU A 88 20.87 7.27 22.13
C GLU A 88 21.15 5.93 21.43
N PRO A 89 22.15 5.86 20.52
CA PRO A 89 22.45 4.64 19.79
C PRO A 89 23.18 3.66 20.71
N GLU A 90 22.44 2.75 21.35
CA GLU A 90 23.03 1.51 21.84
C GLU A 90 23.47 0.69 20.63
N ALA A 91 24.79 0.50 20.49
CA ALA A 91 25.40 -0.28 19.43
C ALA A 91 25.01 -1.77 19.58
N PHE A 92 23.90 -2.15 18.96
CA PHE A 92 23.49 -3.53 18.81
C PHE A 92 24.50 -4.27 17.92
N SER A 93 24.94 -5.45 18.36
CA SER A 93 25.90 -6.25 17.59
C SER A 93 25.20 -7.02 16.46
N ALA A 94 25.91 -7.26 15.36
CA ALA A 94 25.38 -8.00 14.21
C ALA A 94 24.91 -9.43 14.56
N GLU A 95 25.45 -10.03 15.63
CA GLU A 95 25.03 -11.34 16.13
C GLU A 95 23.66 -11.29 16.81
N ASP A 96 23.35 -10.20 17.50
CA ASP A 96 22.06 -10.01 18.19
C ASP A 96 20.93 -9.75 17.19
N PHE A 97 21.21 -9.05 16.08
CA PHE A 97 20.28 -8.84 14.98
C PHE A 97 19.85 -10.16 14.32
N ILE A 98 20.80 -11.04 14.00
CA ILE A 98 20.53 -12.34 13.36
C ILE A 98 19.63 -13.22 14.24
N ARG A 99 19.83 -13.20 15.57
CA ARG A 99 19.00 -13.95 16.51
C ARG A 99 17.56 -13.44 16.55
N GLN A 100 17.36 -12.12 16.49
CA GLN A 100 16.03 -11.51 16.55
C GLN A 100 15.20 -11.77 15.28
N VAL A 101 15.83 -11.77 14.10
CA VAL A 101 15.17 -12.07 12.82
C VAL A 101 14.74 -13.55 12.75
N ASN A 102 15.59 -14.47 13.18
CA ASN A 102 15.25 -15.91 13.19
C ASN A 102 14.14 -16.25 14.19
N LEU A 103 14.01 -15.51 15.31
CA LEU A 103 12.92 -15.74 16.26
C LEU A 103 11.54 -15.30 15.73
N LYS A 104 11.49 -14.25 14.90
CA LYS A 104 10.23 -13.72 14.33
C LYS A 104 9.71 -14.50 13.12
N ALA A 105 10.56 -15.29 12.46
CA ALA A 105 10.18 -16.11 11.30
C ALA A 105 9.47 -17.44 11.67
N TRP A 106 9.16 -17.67 12.96
CA TRP A 106 8.55 -18.91 13.47
C TRP A 106 7.23 -18.71 14.23
N ILE A 107 6.55 -17.58 14.01
CA ILE A 107 5.17 -17.31 14.46
C ILE A 107 4.31 -16.93 13.26
#